data_AF-A0A5K3G2A9-F1
#
_entry.id   AF-A0A5K3G2A9-F1
#
_cell.length_a   1.000
_cell.length_b   1.000
_cell.length_c   1.000
_cell.angle_alpha   90.00
_cell.angle_beta   90.00
_cell.angle_gamma   90.00
#
_symmetry.space_group_name_H-M   'P 1'
#
loop_
_entity.id
_entity.type
_entity.pdbx_description
1 polymer ?
#
loop_
_entity_poly.entity_id
_entity_poly.type
_entity_poly.pdbx_seq_one_letter_code
_entity_poly.pdbx_strand_id
1 'polypeptide(L)'
;MPPDEFCARCDNSAYTNAAAAAALAGPARMSRLFRRDVTVSQKAWEDLSSQIWMPFDATEKVMLEYEGYDSGRTIKQADTILLSYPLMYTQSKEDKTRMIEKYAAVTSLNGPAMTWAMFCICAMEVDLLDRAMEYFSRCLLNCQMPFYVSNDGLIDMLMRPIQCH
;
A
#
# COMPACT_ATOMS: atom_id res chain seq x y z
N MET A 1 -3.99 -2.02 14.41
CA MET A 1 -4.92 -1.72 13.31
C MET A 1 -4.07 -1.28 12.14
N PRO A 2 -4.16 -1.97 10.99
CA PRO A 2 -3.40 -1.65 9.80
C PRO A 2 -4.08 -0.51 9.01
N PRO A 3 -3.51 -0.05 7.89
CA PRO A 3 -4.15 0.93 7.02
C PRO A 3 -5.59 0.56 6.63
N ASP A 4 -5.90 -0.70 6.31
CA ASP A 4 -7.29 -1.10 6.10
C ASP A 4 -8.10 -1.12 7.41
N GLU A 5 -8.96 -0.12 7.58
CA GLU A 5 -9.81 0.02 8.76
C GLU A 5 -10.98 -0.96 8.78
N PHE A 6 -11.26 -1.67 7.67
CA PHE A 6 -12.23 -2.78 7.69
C PHE A 6 -11.69 -3.99 8.48
N CYS A 7 -10.41 -3.99 8.84
CA CYS A 7 -9.80 -4.96 9.73
C CYS A 7 -9.34 -4.35 11.06
N ALA A 8 -10.26 -4.19 12.01
CA ALA A 8 -9.97 -3.60 13.32
C ALA A 8 -9.05 -4.47 14.21
N ARG A 9 -9.12 -5.80 14.08
CA ARG A 9 -8.33 -6.79 14.84
C ARG A 9 -7.85 -7.89 13.90
N CYS A 10 -6.65 -7.73 13.37
CA CYS A 10 -5.93 -8.76 12.63
C CYS A 10 -4.58 -9.02 13.29
N ASP A 11 -4.14 -10.27 13.20
CA ASP A 11 -2.79 -10.67 13.55
C ASP A 11 -1.88 -10.57 12.31
N ASN A 12 -0.63 -10.17 12.54
CA ASN A 12 0.42 -10.12 11.53
C ASN A 12 0.04 -9.41 10.22
N SER A 13 -0.47 -8.17 10.33
CA SER A 13 -0.64 -7.31 9.16
C SER A 13 0.68 -7.12 8.43
N ALA A 14 0.69 -7.35 7.11
CA ALA A 14 1.88 -7.22 6.30
C ALA A 14 2.46 -5.82 6.36
N TYR A 15 1.62 -4.77 6.21
CA TYR A 15 2.07 -3.39 6.31
C TYR A 15 2.71 -3.09 7.68
N THR A 16 2.03 -3.48 8.76
CA THR A 16 2.50 -3.21 10.12
C THR A 16 3.83 -3.92 10.39
N ASN A 17 3.93 -5.19 10.00
CA ASN A 17 5.13 -6.00 10.18
C ASN A 17 6.30 -5.47 9.34
N ALA A 18 6.06 -5.09 8.09
CA ALA A 18 7.09 -4.49 7.23
C ALA A 18 7.58 -3.14 7.76
N ALA A 19 6.68 -2.27 8.22
CA ALA A 19 7.03 -0.99 8.82
C ALA A 19 7.85 -1.18 10.11
N ALA A 20 7.46 -2.13 10.96
CA ALA A 20 8.22 -2.48 12.17
C ALA A 20 9.61 -3.03 11.84
N ALA A 21 9.71 -3.92 10.85
CA ALA A 21 11.00 -4.45 10.38
C ALA A 21 11.91 -3.34 9.85
N ALA A 22 11.36 -2.42 9.04
CA ALA A 22 12.11 -1.27 8.54
C ALA A 22 12.61 -0.36 9.68
N ALA A 23 11.77 -0.10 10.68
CA ALA A 23 12.14 0.70 11.84
C ALA A 23 13.26 0.05 12.68
N LEU A 24 13.20 -1.26 12.90
CA LEU A 24 14.24 -2.01 13.63
C LEU A 24 15.57 -2.05 12.87
N ALA A 25 15.54 -2.24 11.55
CA ALA A 25 16.73 -2.28 10.71
C ALA A 25 17.35 -0.89 10.47
N GLY A 26 16.53 0.17 10.53
CA GLY A 26 16.90 1.55 10.20
C GLY A 26 18.20 2.03 10.85
N PRO A 27 18.37 1.94 12.18
CA PRO A 27 19.59 2.40 12.86
C PRO A 27 20.89 1.77 12.33
N ALA A 28 20.89 0.46 12.08
CA ALA A 28 22.05 -0.25 11.55
C ALA A 28 22.33 0.17 10.09
N ARG A 29 21.28 0.25 9.26
CA ARG A 29 21.38 0.70 7.86
C ARG A 29 21.91 2.13 7.76
N MET A 30 21.42 3.05 8.58
CA MET A 30 21.87 4.45 8.62
C MET A 30 23.33 4.56 9.10
N SER A 31 23.73 3.77 10.09
CA SER A 31 25.12 3.75 10.56
C SER A 31 26.07 3.34 9.43
N ARG A 32 25.73 2.28 8.68
CA ARG A 32 26.51 1.87 7.49
C ARG A 32 26.52 2.92 6.39
N LEU A 33 25.38 3.56 6.11
CA LEU A 33 25.27 4.62 5.10
C LEU A 33 26.22 5.80 5.39
N PHE A 34 26.33 6.20 6.66
CA PHE A 34 27.22 7.27 7.11
C PHE A 34 28.63 6.79 7.49
N ARG A 35 28.99 5.54 7.15
CA ARG A 35 30.31 4.94 7.44
C ARG A 35 30.68 4.99 8.94
N ARG A 36 29.69 4.81 9.81
CA ARG A 36 29.86 4.65 11.26
C ARG A 36 29.80 3.18 11.64
N ASP A 37 30.41 2.84 12.77
CA ASP A 37 30.34 1.49 13.32
C ASP A 37 28.91 1.15 13.75
N VAL A 38 28.51 -0.10 13.49
CA VAL A 38 27.22 -0.65 13.92
C VAL A 38 27.38 -1.18 15.33
N THR A 39 26.60 -0.67 16.27
CA THR A 39 26.65 -1.13 17.66
C THR A 39 26.04 -2.53 17.82
N VAL A 40 26.38 -3.22 18.91
CA VAL A 40 25.83 -4.55 19.23
C VAL A 40 24.30 -4.51 19.29
N SER A 41 23.70 -3.48 19.90
CA SER A 41 22.25 -3.31 19.98
C SER A 41 21.62 -3.08 18.60
N GLN A 42 22.22 -2.23 17.76
CA GLN A 42 21.73 -2.00 16.40
C GLN A 42 21.77 -3.27 15.56
N LYS A 43 22.84 -4.07 15.71
CA LYS A 43 22.95 -5.36 15.03
C LYS A 43 21.88 -6.34 15.50
N ALA A 44 21.64 -6.42 16.82
CA ALA A 44 20.58 -7.27 17.37
C ALA A 44 19.18 -6.87 16.86
N TRP A 45 18.88 -5.58 16.76
CA TRP A 45 17.61 -5.10 16.20
C TRP A 45 17.47 -5.41 14.71
N GLU A 46 18.55 -5.25 13.95
CA GLU A 46 18.57 -5.65 12.54
C GLU A 46 18.35 -7.16 12.38
N ASP A 47 18.97 -7.98 13.21
CA ASP A 47 18.77 -9.44 13.17
C ASP A 47 17.32 -9.80 13.52
N LEU A 48 16.73 -9.17 14.54
CA LEU A 48 15.30 -9.29 14.86
C LEU A 48 14.40 -8.87 13.69
N SER A 49 14.75 -7.79 13.00
CA SER A 49 13.96 -7.30 11.86
C SER A 49 13.83 -8.33 10.75
N SER A 50 14.86 -9.17 10.55
CA SER A 50 14.88 -10.22 9.53
C SER A 50 14.06 -11.46 9.90
N GLN A 51 13.63 -11.56 11.16
CA GLN A 51 12.87 -12.69 11.70
C GLN A 51 11.37 -12.39 11.83
N ILE A 52 10.96 -11.16 11.55
CA ILE A 52 9.54 -10.79 11.55
C ILE A 52 8.82 -11.57 10.45
N TRP A 53 7.81 -12.34 10.86
CA TRP A 53 7.01 -13.14 9.96
C TRP A 53 6.12 -12.26 9.07
N MET A 54 5.96 -12.67 7.81
CA MET A 54 5.16 -11.95 6.81
C MET A 54 4.12 -12.91 6.22
N PRO A 55 2.86 -12.47 6.00
CA PRO A 55 1.78 -13.31 5.49
C PRO A 55 1.87 -13.51 3.96
N PHE A 56 2.96 -14.10 3.48
CA PHE A 56 3.15 -14.38 2.07
C PHE A 56 2.52 -15.73 1.69
N ASP A 57 1.59 -15.72 0.75
CA ASP A 57 1.01 -16.94 0.18
C ASP A 57 1.92 -17.47 -0.94
N ALA A 58 2.60 -18.58 -0.69
CA ALA A 58 3.50 -19.21 -1.66
C ALA A 58 2.77 -19.87 -2.85
N THR A 59 1.48 -20.20 -2.70
CA THR A 59 0.67 -20.84 -3.75
C THR A 59 0.24 -19.81 -4.78
N GLU A 60 -0.36 -18.71 -4.31
CA GLU A 60 -0.76 -17.59 -5.18
C GLU A 60 0.41 -16.66 -5.54
N LYS A 61 1.53 -16.74 -4.79
CA LYS A 61 2.68 -15.83 -4.83
C LYS A 61 2.27 -14.38 -4.66
N VAL A 62 1.55 -14.12 -3.57
CA VAL A 62 1.05 -12.80 -3.24
C VAL A 62 1.19 -12.54 -1.75
N MET A 63 1.54 -11.31 -1.39
CA MET A 63 1.52 -10.90 0.01
C MET A 63 0.06 -10.68 0.41
N LEU A 64 -0.41 -11.42 1.41
CA LEU A 64 -1.72 -11.22 2.00
C LEU A 64 -1.71 -9.99 2.92
N GLU A 65 -2.88 -9.46 3.23
CA GLU A 65 -3.00 -8.24 4.05
C GLU A 65 -2.66 -8.51 5.52
N TYR A 66 -3.10 -9.67 6.02
CA TYR A 66 -2.85 -10.17 7.36
C TYR A 66 -2.95 -11.69 7.39
N GLU A 67 -2.56 -12.30 8.51
CA GLU A 67 -2.65 -13.75 8.70
C GLU A 67 -4.10 -14.25 8.62
N GLY A 68 -4.35 -15.24 7.75
CA GLY A 68 -5.69 -15.79 7.55
C GLY A 68 -6.63 -14.87 6.76
N TYR A 69 -6.11 -13.90 5.99
CA TYR A 69 -6.90 -13.07 5.09
C TYR A 69 -7.74 -13.93 4.13
N ASP A 70 -9.04 -13.63 4.05
CA ASP A 70 -9.98 -14.30 3.14
C ASP A 70 -9.90 -13.66 1.75
N SER A 71 -9.44 -14.45 0.77
CA SER A 71 -9.26 -14.02 -0.62
C SER A 71 -10.58 -13.55 -1.22
N GLY A 72 -10.67 -12.27 -1.56
CA GLY A 72 -11.88 -11.66 -2.13
C GLY A 72 -12.60 -10.70 -1.18
N ARG A 73 -12.18 -10.63 0.09
CA ARG A 73 -12.72 -9.65 1.03
C ARG A 73 -12.45 -8.22 0.56
N THR A 74 -13.52 -7.44 0.45
CA THR A 74 -13.43 -6.02 0.10
C THR A 74 -12.57 -5.26 1.11
N ILE A 75 -11.61 -4.48 0.62
CA ILE A 75 -10.75 -3.60 1.42
C ILE A 75 -11.18 -2.15 1.27
N LYS A 76 -11.03 -1.36 2.34
CA LYS A 76 -11.43 0.05 2.35
C LYS A 76 -10.45 0.92 1.58
N GLN A 77 -9.15 0.68 1.75
CA GLN A 77 -8.06 1.49 1.21
C GLN A 77 -6.80 0.66 0.95
N ALA A 78 -5.80 1.26 0.31
CA ALA A 78 -4.52 0.58 0.07
C ALA A 78 -3.84 0.17 1.39
N ASP A 79 -3.50 -1.12 1.52
CA ASP A 79 -2.76 -1.68 2.65
C ASP A 79 -1.49 -2.39 2.17
N THR A 80 -1.63 -3.58 1.57
CA THR A 80 -0.51 -4.33 0.96
C THR A 80 0.19 -3.56 -0.15
N ILE A 81 -0.54 -2.74 -0.91
CA ILE A 81 0.03 -1.85 -1.93
C ILE A 81 1.05 -0.88 -1.32
N LEU A 82 0.85 -0.47 -0.06
CA LEU A 82 1.76 0.43 0.63
C LEU A 82 3.12 -0.21 0.95
N LEU A 83 3.23 -1.55 0.87
CA LEU A 83 4.50 -2.27 0.94
C LEU A 83 5.41 -1.87 -0.22
N SER A 84 4.87 -1.77 -1.44
CA SER A 84 5.66 -1.36 -2.61
C SER A 84 6.02 0.12 -2.52
N TYR A 85 5.03 1.00 -2.34
CA TYR A 85 5.27 2.42 -2.09
C TYR A 85 4.30 2.93 -1.02
N PRO A 86 4.77 3.58 0.07
CA PRO A 86 6.11 4.17 0.21
C PRO A 86 7.14 3.27 0.93
N LEU A 87 6.78 2.07 1.42
CA LEU A 87 7.70 1.28 2.25
C LEU A 87 8.87 0.67 1.49
N MET A 88 8.81 0.57 0.15
CA MET A 88 9.86 0.00 -0.69
C MET A 88 10.28 -1.40 -0.23
N TYR A 89 9.32 -2.18 0.27
CA TYR A 89 9.53 -3.55 0.70
C TYR A 89 9.98 -4.39 -0.50
N THR A 90 11.01 -5.22 -0.29
CA THR A 90 11.63 -5.99 -1.36
C THR A 90 10.70 -7.12 -1.81
N GLN A 91 10.26 -7.06 -3.05
CA GLN A 91 9.39 -8.05 -3.69
C GLN A 91 9.84 -8.21 -5.14
N SER A 92 9.60 -9.38 -5.73
CA SER A 92 9.82 -9.55 -7.17
C SER A 92 8.82 -8.71 -7.97
N LYS A 93 9.17 -8.37 -9.21
CA LYS A 93 8.28 -7.62 -10.12
C LYS A 93 6.97 -8.40 -10.34
N GLU A 94 7.08 -9.72 -10.43
CA GLU A 94 5.96 -10.64 -10.62
C GLU A 94 5.02 -10.65 -9.41
N ASP A 95 5.55 -10.72 -8.18
CA ASP A 95 4.72 -10.72 -6.97
C ASP A 95 4.02 -9.36 -6.80
N LYS A 96 4.71 -8.25 -7.11
CA LYS A 96 4.10 -6.90 -7.11
C LYS A 96 2.96 -6.81 -8.12
N THR A 97 3.15 -7.33 -9.32
CA THR A 97 2.13 -7.34 -10.37
C THR A 97 0.88 -8.09 -9.92
N ARG A 98 1.03 -9.30 -9.37
CA ARG A 98 -0.09 -10.10 -8.83
C ARG A 98 -0.80 -9.40 -7.68
N MET A 99 -0.02 -8.77 -6.79
CA MET A 99 -0.56 -8.01 -5.67
C MET A 99 -1.41 -6.84 -6.15
N ILE A 100 -0.94 -6.06 -7.13
CA ILE A 100 -1.68 -4.96 -7.75
C ILE A 100 -3.00 -5.47 -8.33
N GLU A 101 -2.96 -6.54 -9.13
CA GLU A 101 -4.16 -7.10 -9.76
C GLU A 101 -5.17 -7.64 -8.73
N LYS A 102 -4.69 -8.40 -7.74
CA LYS A 102 -5.53 -8.97 -6.66
C LYS A 102 -6.24 -7.87 -5.88
N TYR A 103 -5.50 -6.87 -5.41
CA TYR A 103 -6.06 -5.86 -4.53
C TYR A 103 -6.83 -4.77 -5.28
N ALA A 104 -6.53 -4.49 -6.55
CA ALA A 104 -7.33 -3.58 -7.35
C ALA A 104 -8.76 -4.10 -7.58
N ALA A 105 -8.93 -5.43 -7.65
CA ALA A 105 -10.23 -6.08 -7.84
C ALA A 105 -11.14 -6.02 -6.61
N VAL A 106 -10.57 -5.90 -5.40
CA VAL A 106 -11.31 -5.90 -4.13
C VAL A 106 -11.29 -4.56 -3.40
N THR A 107 -10.59 -3.56 -3.95
CA THR A 107 -10.56 -2.21 -3.37
C THR A 107 -11.87 -1.48 -3.65
N SER A 108 -12.50 -0.98 -2.60
CA SER A 108 -13.73 -0.19 -2.70
C SER A 108 -13.53 1.05 -3.60
N LEU A 109 -14.48 1.29 -4.51
CA LEU A 109 -14.53 2.51 -5.32
C LEU A 109 -14.76 3.77 -4.48
N ASN A 110 -15.41 3.62 -3.32
CA ASN A 110 -15.67 4.69 -2.35
C ASN A 110 -14.55 4.78 -1.28
N GLY A 111 -13.41 4.13 -1.52
CA GLY A 111 -12.24 4.25 -0.66
C GLY A 111 -11.65 5.66 -0.69
N PRO A 112 -10.77 6.00 0.27
CA PRO A 112 -10.17 7.31 0.37
C PRO A 112 -9.44 7.72 -0.91
N ALA A 113 -9.44 9.03 -1.20
CA ALA A 113 -8.97 9.59 -2.46
C ALA A 113 -7.53 9.18 -2.82
N MET A 114 -6.68 8.92 -1.81
CA MET A 114 -5.27 8.59 -1.99
C MET A 114 -5.00 7.15 -2.44
N THR A 115 -5.98 6.25 -2.36
CA THR A 115 -5.80 4.82 -2.64
C THR A 115 -5.30 4.59 -4.07
N TRP A 116 -5.99 5.16 -5.05
CA TRP A 116 -5.68 4.96 -6.48
C TRP A 116 -4.36 5.62 -6.90
N ALA A 117 -3.91 6.66 -6.19
CA ALA A 117 -2.58 7.24 -6.43
C ALA A 117 -1.47 6.22 -6.10
N MET A 118 -1.62 5.47 -4.99
CA MET A 118 -0.65 4.45 -4.61
C MET A 118 -0.64 3.28 -5.60
N PHE A 119 -1.82 2.83 -6.04
CA PHE A 119 -1.93 1.84 -7.13
C PHE A 119 -1.28 2.32 -8.43
N CYS A 120 -1.47 3.59 -8.81
CA CYS A 120 -0.84 4.18 -9.99
C CYS A 120 0.69 4.13 -9.90
N ILE A 121 1.27 4.57 -8.79
CA ILE A 121 2.73 4.55 -8.57
C ILE A 121 3.26 3.11 -8.67
N CYS A 122 2.61 2.17 -7.99
CA CYS A 122 3.04 0.77 -8.00
C CYS A 122 2.91 0.14 -9.40
N ALA A 123 1.86 0.46 -10.15
CA ALA A 123 1.67 -0.01 -11.52
C ALA A 123 2.75 0.53 -12.47
N MET A 124 3.16 1.80 -12.31
CA MET A 124 4.28 2.36 -13.07
C MET A 124 5.60 1.65 -12.74
N GLU A 125 5.84 1.31 -11.47
CA GLU A 125 7.07 0.59 -11.06
C GLU A 125 7.22 -0.77 -11.75
N VAL A 126 6.11 -1.44 -12.07
CA VAL A 126 6.09 -2.75 -12.74
C VAL A 126 5.80 -2.69 -14.24
N ASP A 127 5.87 -1.51 -14.86
CA ASP A 127 5.60 -1.26 -16.29
C ASP A 127 4.17 -1.59 -16.76
N LEU A 128 3.18 -1.58 -15.86
CA LEU A 128 1.75 -1.74 -16.20
C LEU A 128 1.13 -0.39 -16.57
N LEU A 129 1.62 0.23 -17.64
CA LEU A 129 1.28 1.62 -18.00
C LEU A 129 -0.22 1.84 -18.27
N ASP A 130 -0.90 0.89 -18.92
CA ASP A 130 -2.34 0.99 -19.19
C ASP A 130 -3.15 1.02 -17.89
N ARG A 131 -2.77 0.19 -16.91
CA ARG A 131 -3.39 0.18 -15.57
C ARG A 131 -3.03 1.41 -14.77
N ALA A 132 -1.78 1.88 -14.86
CA ALA A 132 -1.36 3.11 -14.22
C ALA A 132 -2.20 4.30 -14.70
N MET A 133 -2.46 4.40 -16.00
CA MET A 133 -3.34 5.44 -16.57
C MET A 133 -4.77 5.32 -16.06
N GLU A 134 -5.32 4.11 -15.98
CA GLU A 134 -6.65 3.88 -15.40
C GLU A 134 -6.72 4.34 -13.94
N TYR A 135 -5.74 3.96 -13.11
CA TYR A 135 -5.67 4.35 -11.70
C TYR A 135 -5.45 5.86 -11.54
N PHE A 136 -4.66 6.48 -12.41
CA PHE A 136 -4.47 7.92 -12.44
C PHE A 136 -5.80 8.65 -12.73
N SER A 137 -6.57 8.19 -13.73
CA SER A 137 -7.89 8.76 -14.01
C SER A 137 -8.84 8.65 -12.81
N ARG A 138 -8.82 7.53 -12.09
CA ARG A 138 -9.62 7.35 -10.86
C ARG A 138 -9.20 8.32 -9.74
N CYS A 139 -7.90 8.58 -9.60
CA CYS A 139 -7.40 9.56 -8.64
C CYS A 139 -7.95 10.97 -8.92
N LEU A 140 -8.05 11.36 -10.20
CA LEU A 140 -8.52 12.69 -10.59
C LEU A 140 -10.01 12.92 -10.29
N LEU A 141 -10.83 11.86 -10.18
CA LEU A 141 -12.25 11.99 -9.82
C LEU A 141 -12.47 12.59 -8.42
N ASN A 142 -11.47 12.46 -7.55
CA ASN A 142 -11.52 12.95 -6.18
C ASN A 142 -10.85 14.33 -6.01
N CYS A 143 -10.29 14.90 -7.08
CA CYS A 143 -9.68 16.24 -7.07
C CYS A 143 -10.76 17.32 -7.20
N GLN A 144 -10.87 18.19 -6.18
CA GLN A 144 -11.88 19.24 -6.14
C GLN A 144 -11.30 20.62 -6.44
N MET A 145 -12.00 21.40 -7.27
CA MET A 145 -11.73 22.82 -7.47
C MET A 145 -11.92 23.61 -6.15
N PRO A 146 -11.29 24.80 -6.00
CA PRO A 146 -10.46 25.52 -6.97
C PRO A 146 -8.96 25.18 -6.91
N PHE A 147 -8.52 24.41 -5.92
CA PHE A 147 -7.11 24.13 -5.67
C PHE A 147 -6.68 22.70 -6.01
N TYR A 148 -7.57 21.90 -6.60
CA TYR A 148 -7.36 20.47 -6.93
C TYR A 148 -6.92 19.63 -5.74
N VAL A 149 -7.46 19.97 -4.56
CA VAL A 149 -7.23 19.20 -3.33
C VAL A 149 -8.06 17.92 -3.38
N SER A 150 -7.43 16.80 -3.05
CA SER A 150 -8.09 15.50 -2.94
C SER A 150 -8.94 15.47 -1.67
N ASN A 151 -10.21 15.10 -1.77
CA ASN A 151 -11.09 14.91 -0.63
C ASN A 151 -11.96 13.67 -0.82
N ASP A 152 -12.38 13.05 0.28
CA ASP A 152 -13.26 11.86 0.31
C ASP A 152 -14.74 12.21 0.07
N GLY A 153 -15.03 13.44 -0.37
CA GLY A 153 -16.37 13.91 -0.68
C GLY A 153 -16.93 13.21 -1.92
N LEU A 154 -18.17 12.71 -1.80
CA LEU A 154 -18.93 12.03 -2.85
C LEU A 154 -18.81 12.71 -4.23
N ILE A 155 -18.71 11.87 -5.26
CA ILE A 155 -18.74 12.15 -6.72
C ILE A 155 -20.11 12.74 -7.16
N ASP A 156 -20.75 13.56 -6.33
CA ASP A 156 -22.12 14.01 -6.52
C ASP A 156 -22.21 15.38 -7.23
N MET A 157 -21.08 16.10 -7.37
CA MET A 157 -21.07 17.42 -8.03
C MET A 157 -20.90 17.37 -9.54
N LEU A 158 -20.35 16.30 -10.13
CA LEU A 158 -20.14 16.22 -11.58
C LEU A 158 -21.35 15.67 -12.36
N MET A 159 -22.38 15.16 -11.67
CA MET A 159 -23.56 14.55 -12.29
C MET A 159 -24.86 15.35 -12.06
N ARG A 160 -24.83 16.52 -11.43
CA ARG A 160 -26.03 17.37 -11.35
C ARG A 160 -26.22 18.09 -12.70
N PRO A 161 -27.30 17.83 -13.45
CA PRO A 161 -27.59 18.64 -14.62
C PRO A 161 -27.73 20.09 -14.17
N ILE A 162 -27.10 20.99 -14.91
CA ILE A 162 -27.27 22.44 -14.75
C ILE A 162 -28.76 22.71 -15.00
N GLN A 163 -29.56 22.84 -13.93
CA GLN A 163 -30.87 23.43 -14.03
C GLN A 163 -30.68 24.94 -14.16
N CYS A 164 -30.73 25.42 -15.40
CA CYS A 164 -30.92 26.83 -15.67
C CYS A 164 -32.32 27.24 -15.17
N HIS A 165 -32.36 28.17 -14.22
CA HIS A 165 -33.51 29.02 -13.94
C HIS A 165 -33.23 30.42 -14.47
#